data_AF-A0A520DYM2-F1
#
_entry.id   AF-A0A520DYM2-F1
#
_cell.length_a   1.000
_cell.length_b   1.000
_cell.length_c   1.000
_cell.angle_alpha   90.00
_cell.angle_beta   90.00
_cell.angle_gamma   90.00
#
_symmetry.space_group_name_H-M   'P 1'
#
loop_
_entity.id
_entity.type
_entity.pdbx_description
1 polymer ?
#
loop_
_entity_poly.entity_id
_entity_poly.type
_entity_poly.pdbx_seq_one_letter_code
_entity_poly.pdbx_strand_id
1 'polypeptide(L)'
;FNNFGLNAPAWSLFWEYVANIVYAFVLYKLARKYLMALACVAAIILVVVAYRTGSLLGGWAGENFWEGGARILYSFTAGLLIYRSKWIIKNKLGFVGLSILLLFAFFIPYSNYNWLTESLVVLFYFPLLVALGAGTAATQGLTKFCTFFGKISYPLYMTHYMAIWVFANYYNAYKPKGTELALVISSGVIALVALAYLTMILFDIPVRKYLSKK
;
A
#
# COMPACT_ATOMS: atom_id res chain seq x y z
N PHE A 1 7.90 22.92 4.85
CA PHE A 1 7.87 22.62 3.41
C PHE A 1 8.09 21.14 3.20
N ASN A 2 7.16 20.45 2.54
CA ASN A 2 7.28 19.02 2.28
C ASN A 2 8.25 18.82 1.11
N ASN A 3 9.43 18.22 1.35
CA ASN A 3 10.35 17.85 0.26
C ASN A 3 9.76 16.73 -0.63
N PHE A 4 8.65 16.10 -0.20
CA PHE A 4 7.80 15.22 -1.00
C PHE A 4 6.63 15.96 -1.69
N GLY A 5 6.63 17.29 -1.69
CA GLY A 5 5.49 18.12 -2.12
C GLY A 5 5.07 17.95 -3.59
N LEU A 6 5.97 17.51 -4.47
CA LEU A 6 5.64 17.22 -5.87
C LEU A 6 5.13 15.78 -6.09
N ASN A 7 5.34 14.88 -5.12
CA ASN A 7 5.00 13.47 -5.23
C ASN A 7 4.89 12.86 -3.82
N ALA A 8 3.79 13.09 -3.12
CA ALA A 8 3.62 12.50 -1.79
C ALA A 8 3.72 10.97 -1.79
N PRO A 9 3.27 10.22 -2.80
CA PRO A 9 3.55 8.78 -2.89
C PRO A 9 5.04 8.40 -2.80
N ALA A 10 5.99 9.31 -3.07
CA ALA A 10 7.40 9.00 -3.05
C ALA A 10 7.97 8.64 -1.67
N TRP A 11 7.28 8.99 -0.56
CA TRP A 11 7.73 8.57 0.77
C TRP A 11 7.75 7.05 0.91
N SER A 12 6.73 6.36 0.39
CA SER A 12 6.62 4.90 0.51
C SER A 12 7.67 4.20 -0.35
N LEU A 13 7.90 4.71 -1.56
CA LEU A 13 8.95 4.24 -2.47
C LEU A 13 10.34 4.41 -1.88
N PHE A 14 10.63 5.56 -1.26
CA PHE A 14 11.90 5.80 -0.59
C PHE A 14 12.18 4.69 0.44
N TRP A 15 11.23 4.42 1.33
CA TRP A 15 11.41 3.39 2.35
C TRP A 15 11.43 1.97 1.75
N GLU A 16 10.71 1.72 0.66
CA GLU A 16 10.80 0.45 -0.08
C GLU A 16 12.21 0.23 -0.64
N TYR A 17 12.85 1.26 -1.22
CA TYR A 17 14.24 1.18 -1.66
C TYR A 17 15.20 0.93 -0.50
N VAL A 18 15.05 1.65 0.62
CA VAL A 18 15.84 1.42 1.83
C VAL A 18 15.69 -0.01 2.33
N ALA A 19 14.46 -0.53 2.41
CA ALA A 19 14.18 -1.89 2.85
C ALA A 19 14.82 -2.93 1.92
N ASN A 20 14.77 -2.72 0.60
CA ASN A 20 15.39 -3.60 -0.38
C ASN A 20 16.93 -3.58 -0.30
N ILE A 21 17.55 -2.41 -0.07
CA ILE A 21 18.99 -2.30 0.18
C ILE A 21 19.36 -3.07 1.45
N VAL A 22 18.65 -2.82 2.57
CA VAL A 22 18.89 -3.52 3.84
C VAL A 22 18.66 -5.03 3.68
N TYR A 23 17.70 -5.45 2.84
CA TYR A 23 17.50 -6.84 2.50
C TYR A 23 18.71 -7.44 1.79
N ALA A 24 19.19 -6.79 0.74
CA ALA A 24 20.29 -7.25 -0.09
C ALA A 24 21.61 -7.38 0.67
N PHE A 25 21.83 -6.61 1.74
CA PHE A 25 23.06 -6.67 2.54
C PHE A 25 22.93 -7.50 3.82
N VAL A 26 21.78 -7.44 4.49
CA VAL A 26 21.62 -7.96 5.87
C VAL A 26 20.53 -9.03 5.94
N LEU A 27 19.28 -8.71 5.59
CA LEU A 27 18.15 -9.58 5.89
C LEU A 27 18.18 -10.88 5.09
N TYR A 28 18.79 -10.88 3.89
CA TYR A 28 18.85 -12.08 3.08
C TYR A 28 19.66 -13.22 3.76
N LYS A 29 20.70 -12.90 4.54
CA LYS A 29 21.51 -13.88 5.29
C LYS A 29 20.95 -14.25 6.65
N LEU A 30 19.98 -13.48 7.15
CA LEU A 30 19.54 -13.58 8.53
C LEU A 30 18.76 -14.88 8.80
N ALA A 31 19.19 -15.66 9.80
CA ALA A 31 18.49 -16.88 10.19
C ALA A 31 17.08 -16.59 10.72
N ARG A 32 16.15 -17.54 10.55
CA ARG A 32 14.73 -17.37 10.89
C ARG A 32 14.49 -16.90 12.33
N LYS A 33 15.28 -17.40 13.30
CA LYS A 33 15.18 -16.99 14.72
C LYS A 33 15.42 -15.50 14.92
N TYR A 34 16.42 -14.93 14.25
CA TYR A 34 16.75 -13.51 14.36
C TYR A 34 15.78 -12.65 13.56
N LEU A 35 15.29 -13.15 12.42
CA LEU A 35 14.23 -12.48 11.66
C LEU A 35 12.93 -12.37 12.47
N MET A 36 12.58 -13.42 13.21
CA MET A 36 11.42 -13.42 14.10
C MET A 36 11.60 -12.43 15.26
N ALA A 37 12.77 -12.41 15.90
CA ALA A 37 13.09 -11.42 16.92
C ALA A 37 13.00 -9.98 16.37
N LEU A 38 13.53 -9.73 15.17
CA LEU A 38 13.42 -8.44 14.49
C LEU A 38 11.96 -8.06 14.20
N ALA A 39 11.14 -9.01 13.74
CA ALA A 39 9.72 -8.78 13.49
C ALA A 39 8.96 -8.44 14.79
N CYS A 40 9.29 -9.08 15.91
CA CYS A 40 8.72 -8.75 17.22
C CYS A 40 9.11 -7.33 17.67
N VAL A 41 10.38 -6.95 17.52
CA VAL A 41 10.84 -5.59 17.84
C VAL A 41 10.16 -4.57 16.92
N ALA A 42 10.06 -4.85 15.62
CA ALA A 42 9.37 -4.01 14.66
C ALA A 42 7.88 -3.83 14.99
N ALA A 43 7.22 -4.89 15.46
CA ALA A 43 5.83 -4.85 15.90
C ALA A 43 5.66 -3.91 17.11
N ILE A 44 6.56 -4.00 18.09
CA ILE A 44 6.53 -3.12 19.27
C ILE A 44 6.71 -1.66 18.84
N ILE A 45 7.69 -1.38 17.98
CA ILE A 45 7.94 -0.03 17.45
C ILE A 45 6.69 0.50 16.74
N LEU A 46 6.06 -0.31 15.90
CA LEU A 46 4.85 0.06 15.17
C LEU A 46 3.70 0.44 16.12
N VAL A 47 3.46 -0.38 17.16
CA VAL A 47 2.40 -0.13 18.14
C VAL A 47 2.69 1.13 18.96
N VAL A 48 3.95 1.36 19.36
CA VAL A 48 4.35 2.57 20.09
C VAL A 48 4.12 3.82 19.22
N VAL A 49 4.46 3.77 17.94
CA VAL A 49 4.19 4.85 16.99
C VAL A 49 2.69 5.08 16.86
N ALA A 50 1.90 4.02 16.62
CA ALA A 50 0.46 4.11 16.53
C ALA A 50 -0.16 4.76 17.77
N TYR A 51 0.28 4.34 18.96
CA TYR A 51 -0.21 4.85 20.23
C TYR A 51 0.11 6.33 20.43
N ARG A 52 1.32 6.77 20.07
CA ARG A 52 1.73 8.19 20.19
C ARG A 52 1.00 9.11 19.22
N THR A 53 0.80 8.67 17.98
CA THR A 53 0.18 9.49 16.92
C THR A 53 -1.35 9.32 16.87
N GLY A 54 -1.90 8.32 17.57
CA GLY A 54 -3.33 7.98 17.56
C GLY A 54 -3.78 7.20 16.32
N SER A 55 -2.91 7.02 15.32
CA SER A 55 -3.14 6.28 14.07
C SER A 55 -1.81 5.90 13.40
N LEU A 56 -1.87 5.07 12.36
CA LEU A 56 -0.77 4.64 11.50
C LEU A 56 -0.75 5.38 10.15
N LEU A 57 -1.38 6.56 10.07
CA LEU A 57 -1.52 7.32 8.84
C LEU A 57 -0.29 8.17 8.46
N GLY A 58 0.69 8.37 9.35
CA GLY A 58 1.87 9.17 9.04
C GLY A 58 2.95 8.44 8.23
N GLY A 59 4.03 9.16 7.95
CA GLY A 59 5.11 8.75 7.05
C GLY A 59 5.25 9.60 5.79
N TRP A 60 4.29 10.49 5.51
CA TRP A 60 4.18 11.23 4.25
C TRP A 60 4.70 12.67 4.31
N ALA A 61 4.99 13.19 5.50
CA ALA A 61 5.50 14.53 5.74
C ALA A 61 6.84 14.47 6.47
N GLY A 62 7.62 15.56 6.42
CA GLY A 62 8.91 15.63 7.11
C GLY A 62 8.81 15.40 8.62
N GLU A 63 7.74 15.90 9.26
CA GLU A 63 7.51 15.78 10.70
C GLU A 63 7.22 14.34 11.16
N ASN A 64 6.55 13.55 10.31
CA ASN A 64 6.17 12.17 10.59
C ASN A 64 6.96 11.15 9.75
N PHE A 65 8.10 11.56 9.20
CA PHE A 65 8.91 10.76 8.28
C PHE A 65 9.26 9.37 8.81
N TRP A 66 9.66 9.30 10.09
CA TRP A 66 10.04 8.05 10.75
C TRP A 66 8.87 7.07 10.98
N GLU A 67 7.63 7.57 10.99
CA GLU A 67 6.45 6.70 11.06
C GLU A 67 6.34 5.81 9.82
N GLY A 68 6.73 6.33 8.65
CA GLY A 68 6.83 5.55 7.42
C GLY A 68 7.87 4.42 7.52
N GLY A 69 9.01 4.72 8.14
CA GLY A 69 10.06 3.72 8.41
C GLY A 69 9.58 2.61 9.34
N ALA A 70 8.85 2.93 10.42
CA ALA A 70 8.27 1.94 11.33
C ALA A 70 7.28 1.01 10.61
N ARG A 71 6.41 1.58 9.76
CA ARG A 71 5.43 0.83 8.95
C ARG A 71 6.12 -0.15 8.00
N ILE A 72 7.13 0.30 7.27
CA ILE A 72 7.86 -0.55 6.34
C ILE A 72 8.71 -1.60 7.06
N LEU A 73 9.36 -1.24 8.17
CA LEU A 73 10.17 -2.17 8.96
C LEU A 73 9.35 -3.40 9.38
N TYR A 74 8.17 -3.20 9.95
CA TYR A 74 7.29 -4.31 10.31
C TYR A 74 6.75 -5.04 9.08
N SER A 75 6.16 -4.32 8.12
CA SER A 75 5.47 -4.93 6.97
C SER A 75 6.43 -5.78 6.12
N PHE A 76 7.65 -5.30 5.90
CA PHE A 76 8.68 -5.98 5.14
C PHE A 76 9.20 -7.23 5.87
N THR A 77 9.48 -7.12 7.17
CA THR A 77 9.97 -8.26 7.96
C THR A 77 8.90 -9.33 8.16
N ALA A 78 7.65 -8.95 8.37
CA ALA A 78 6.51 -9.86 8.44
C ALA A 78 6.29 -10.61 7.12
N GLY A 79 6.29 -9.91 5.98
CA GLY A 79 6.20 -10.53 4.66
C GLY A 79 7.34 -11.51 4.38
N LEU A 80 8.58 -11.13 4.72
CA LEU A 80 9.74 -12.01 4.58
C LEU A 80 9.63 -13.25 5.48
N LEU A 81 9.10 -13.09 6.70
CA LEU A 81 8.89 -14.18 7.64
C LEU A 81 7.81 -15.15 7.13
N ILE A 82 6.70 -14.66 6.58
CA ILE A 82 5.65 -15.49 5.96
C ILE A 82 6.25 -16.35 4.84
N TYR A 83 7.00 -15.71 3.93
CA TYR A 83 7.62 -16.39 2.80
C TYR A 83 8.64 -17.45 3.27
N ARG A 84 9.57 -17.07 4.14
CA ARG A 84 10.62 -17.98 4.63
C ARG A 84 10.09 -19.11 5.48
N SER A 85 9.03 -18.87 6.24
CA SER A 85 8.39 -19.88 7.08
C SER A 85 7.41 -20.75 6.33
N LYS A 86 7.20 -20.50 5.03
CA LYS A 86 6.21 -21.20 4.20
C LYS A 86 4.81 -21.14 4.84
N TRP A 87 4.48 -20.02 5.48
CA TRP A 87 3.15 -19.78 6.07
C TRP A 87 2.12 -19.43 5.00
N ILE A 88 2.04 -20.26 3.97
CA ILE A 88 1.10 -20.12 2.86
C ILE A 88 -0.10 -21.00 3.19
N ILE A 89 -1.27 -20.38 3.36
CA ILE A 89 -2.49 -21.08 3.78
C ILE A 89 -3.29 -21.43 2.53
N LYS A 90 -3.21 -22.70 2.11
CA LYS A 90 -4.02 -23.22 1.00
C LYS A 90 -5.49 -23.12 1.35
N ASN A 91 -6.28 -22.52 0.47
CA ASN A 91 -7.71 -22.28 0.70
C ASN A 91 -8.48 -22.32 -0.63
N LYS A 92 -9.82 -22.35 -0.55
CA LYS A 92 -10.74 -22.31 -1.71
C LYS A 92 -11.51 -20.99 -1.80
N LEU A 93 -11.03 -19.91 -1.18
CA LEU A 93 -11.72 -18.62 -1.13
C LEU A 93 -11.82 -17.96 -2.51
N GLY A 94 -10.86 -18.24 -3.40
CA GLY A 94 -10.77 -17.62 -4.71
C GLY A 94 -10.56 -16.10 -4.63
N PHE A 95 -10.59 -15.44 -5.79
CA PHE A 95 -10.45 -13.98 -5.87
C PHE A 95 -11.55 -13.24 -5.10
N VAL A 96 -12.80 -13.71 -5.23
CA VAL A 96 -13.96 -13.05 -4.61
C VAL A 96 -13.90 -13.13 -3.09
N GLY A 97 -13.58 -14.29 -2.51
CA GLY A 97 -13.45 -14.42 -1.05
C GLY A 97 -12.35 -13.53 -0.48
N LEU A 98 -11.18 -13.45 -1.14
CA LEU A 98 -10.11 -12.54 -0.73
C LEU A 98 -10.50 -11.07 -0.87
N SER A 99 -11.26 -10.73 -1.91
CA SER A 99 -11.76 -9.36 -2.12
C SER A 99 -12.73 -8.96 -1.01
N ILE A 100 -13.63 -9.85 -0.60
CA ILE A 100 -14.55 -9.62 0.53
C ILE A 100 -13.78 -9.43 1.83
N LEU A 101 -12.77 -10.27 2.10
CA LEU A 101 -11.94 -10.10 3.30
C LEU A 101 -11.19 -8.75 3.26
N LEU A 102 -10.62 -8.37 2.12
CA LEU A 102 -9.99 -7.06 1.99
C LEU A 102 -10.98 -5.91 2.23
N LEU A 103 -12.22 -6.02 1.75
CA LEU A 103 -13.27 -5.02 2.00
C LEU A 103 -13.59 -4.86 3.48
N PHE A 104 -13.55 -5.94 4.29
CA PHE A 104 -13.75 -5.81 5.73
C PHE A 104 -12.70 -4.90 6.38
N ALA A 105 -11.45 -4.92 5.93
CA ALA A 105 -10.45 -3.96 6.43
C ALA A 105 -10.78 -2.51 6.07
N PHE A 106 -11.38 -2.27 4.89
CA PHE A 106 -11.73 -0.92 4.43
C PHE A 106 -13.00 -0.36 5.07
N PHE A 107 -13.89 -1.23 5.55
CA PHE A 107 -15.13 -0.82 6.21
C PHE A 107 -15.00 -0.63 7.73
N ILE A 108 -13.79 -0.77 8.29
CA ILE A 108 -13.55 -0.44 9.71
C ILE A 108 -13.77 1.08 9.89
N PRO A 109 -14.73 1.49 10.72
CA PRO A 109 -15.02 2.91 10.91
C PRO A 109 -13.90 3.59 11.69
N TYR A 110 -13.70 4.89 11.40
CA TYR A 110 -12.79 5.73 12.16
C TYR A 110 -13.28 5.88 13.61
N SER A 111 -12.40 5.69 14.58
CA SER A 111 -12.70 5.79 16.01
C SER A 111 -11.51 6.37 16.81
N ASN A 112 -11.75 6.74 18.06
CA ASN A 112 -10.68 7.18 18.98
C ASN A 112 -9.67 6.06 19.32
N TYR A 113 -10.00 4.80 19.00
CA TYR A 113 -9.15 3.63 19.24
C TYR A 113 -8.41 3.18 17.98
N ASN A 114 -8.26 4.05 16.98
CA ASN A 114 -7.60 3.70 15.72
C ASN A 114 -6.17 3.21 15.89
N TRP A 115 -5.41 3.78 16.83
CA TRP A 115 -4.09 3.27 17.16
C TRP A 115 -4.09 1.76 17.47
N LEU A 116 -5.17 1.25 18.07
CA LEU A 116 -5.34 -0.17 18.40
C LEU A 116 -5.92 -0.94 17.22
N THR A 117 -7.02 -0.46 16.61
CA THR A 117 -7.68 -1.18 15.51
C THR A 117 -6.77 -1.29 14.28
N GLU A 118 -6.11 -0.20 13.89
CA GLU A 118 -5.15 -0.19 12.77
C GLU A 118 -3.92 -1.05 13.08
N SER A 119 -3.42 -1.02 14.33
CA SER A 119 -2.32 -1.91 14.74
C SER A 119 -2.72 -3.37 14.65
N LEU A 120 -3.90 -3.77 15.12
CA LEU A 120 -4.37 -5.15 15.03
C LEU A 120 -4.54 -5.59 13.57
N VAL A 121 -5.06 -4.70 12.73
CA VAL A 121 -5.20 -4.97 11.29
C VAL A 121 -3.83 -5.17 10.65
N VAL A 122 -2.86 -4.30 10.92
CA VAL A 122 -1.53 -4.38 10.31
C VAL A 122 -0.73 -5.55 10.87
N LEU A 123 -0.83 -5.85 12.18
CA LEU A 123 -0.07 -6.91 12.83
C LEU A 123 -0.59 -8.32 12.54
N PHE A 124 -1.90 -8.47 12.33
CA PHE A 124 -2.51 -9.79 12.23
C PHE A 124 -3.33 -9.96 10.95
N TYR A 125 -4.22 -9.01 10.66
CA TYR A 125 -5.17 -9.17 9.56
C TYR A 125 -4.51 -9.14 8.18
N PHE A 126 -3.63 -8.17 7.93
CA PHE A 126 -2.90 -8.09 6.66
C PHE A 126 -1.92 -9.24 6.45
N PRO A 127 -1.09 -9.64 7.44
CA PRO A 127 -0.28 -10.85 7.35
C PRO A 127 -1.11 -12.11 7.03
N LEU A 128 -2.27 -12.27 7.66
CA LEU A 128 -3.20 -13.36 7.38
C LEU A 128 -3.74 -13.30 5.94
N LEU A 129 -4.16 -12.12 5.48
CA LEU A 129 -4.61 -11.90 4.11
C LEU A 129 -3.54 -12.22 3.08
N VAL A 130 -2.28 -11.84 3.34
CA VAL A 130 -1.13 -12.16 2.49
C VAL A 130 -0.87 -13.68 2.46
N ALA A 131 -0.91 -14.33 3.62
CA ALA A 131 -0.73 -15.78 3.75
C ALA A 131 -1.83 -16.58 3.02
N LEU A 132 -3.09 -16.13 3.09
CA LEU A 132 -4.21 -16.69 2.35
C LEU A 132 -4.08 -16.41 0.85
N GLY A 133 -3.78 -15.16 0.48
CA GLY A 133 -3.64 -14.71 -0.90
C GLY A 133 -2.56 -15.46 -1.67
N ALA A 134 -1.41 -15.71 -1.04
CA ALA A 134 -0.34 -16.51 -1.61
C ALA A 134 -0.74 -17.99 -1.84
N GLY A 135 -1.76 -18.48 -1.13
CA GLY A 135 -2.28 -19.84 -1.22
C GLY A 135 -3.50 -20.00 -2.14
N THR A 136 -3.96 -18.91 -2.76
CA THR A 136 -5.16 -18.89 -3.61
C THR A 136 -4.78 -18.76 -5.08
N ALA A 137 -5.35 -19.61 -5.93
CA ALA A 137 -5.23 -19.48 -7.38
C ALA A 137 -6.45 -18.73 -7.96
N ALA A 138 -6.19 -17.80 -8.88
CA ALA A 138 -7.25 -17.18 -9.69
C ALA A 138 -7.64 -18.11 -10.85
N THR A 139 -8.92 -18.07 -11.26
CA THR A 139 -9.36 -18.78 -12.47
C THR A 139 -8.78 -18.12 -13.72
N GLN A 140 -8.58 -18.88 -14.78
CA GLN A 140 -7.85 -18.43 -15.99
C GLN A 140 -8.42 -17.14 -16.62
N GLY A 141 -9.75 -16.95 -16.56
CA GLY A 141 -10.41 -15.72 -17.00
C GLY A 141 -10.10 -14.50 -16.12
N LEU A 142 -10.17 -14.67 -14.79
CA LEU A 142 -9.89 -13.61 -13.84
C LEU A 142 -8.42 -13.22 -13.78
N THR A 143 -7.51 -14.14 -14.10
CA THR A 143 -6.06 -13.86 -14.10
C THR A 143 -5.70 -12.69 -15.01
N LYS A 144 -6.33 -12.58 -16.19
CA LYS A 144 -6.09 -11.45 -17.11
C LYS A 144 -6.53 -10.12 -16.51
N PHE A 145 -7.72 -10.09 -15.90
CA PHE A 145 -8.23 -8.90 -15.21
C PHE A 145 -7.34 -8.51 -14.02
N CYS A 146 -6.97 -9.47 -13.16
CA CYS A 146 -6.09 -9.23 -12.02
C CYS A 146 -4.72 -8.70 -12.46
N THR A 147 -4.18 -9.25 -13.55
CA THR A 147 -2.90 -8.78 -14.12
C THR A 147 -3.01 -7.37 -14.67
N PHE A 148 -4.12 -7.02 -15.34
CA PHE A 148 -4.35 -5.67 -15.84
C PHE A 148 -4.44 -4.66 -14.69
N PHE A 149 -5.29 -4.93 -13.69
CA PHE A 149 -5.45 -4.06 -12.53
C PHE A 149 -4.17 -3.99 -11.69
N GLY A 150 -3.39 -5.07 -11.63
CA GLY A 150 -2.07 -5.07 -10.99
C GLY A 150 -1.02 -4.26 -11.74
N LYS A 151 -1.13 -4.09 -13.07
CA LYS A 151 -0.23 -3.24 -13.85
C LYS A 151 -0.60 -1.76 -13.73
N ILE A 152 -1.90 -1.43 -13.74
CA ILE A 152 -2.37 -0.04 -13.66
C ILE A 152 -2.28 0.54 -12.24
N SER A 153 -2.27 -0.31 -11.21
CA SER A 153 -2.23 0.12 -9.81
C SER A 153 -1.06 1.03 -9.48
N TYR A 154 0.13 0.75 -10.04
CA TYR A 154 1.33 1.56 -9.81
C TYR A 154 1.24 2.94 -10.47
N PRO A 155 0.99 3.08 -11.80
CA PRO A 155 0.76 4.38 -12.42
C PRO A 155 -0.36 5.18 -11.75
N LEU A 156 -1.47 4.53 -11.36
CA LEU A 156 -2.57 5.18 -10.65
C LEU A 156 -2.14 5.69 -9.27
N TYR A 157 -1.40 4.87 -8.52
CA TYR A 157 -0.82 5.27 -7.24
C TYR A 157 0.13 6.47 -7.39
N MET A 158 0.88 6.56 -8.48
CA MET A 158 1.77 7.71 -8.72
C MET A 158 1.02 8.99 -9.10
N THR A 159 -0.08 8.90 -9.85
CA THR A 159 -0.77 10.10 -10.39
C THR A 159 -1.92 10.59 -9.53
N HIS A 160 -2.53 9.74 -8.69
CA HIS A 160 -3.78 10.10 -7.99
C HIS A 160 -3.65 11.30 -7.05
N TYR A 161 -2.49 11.48 -6.40
CA TYR A 161 -2.32 12.49 -5.35
C TYR A 161 -2.44 13.91 -5.87
N MET A 162 -1.95 14.17 -7.10
CA MET A 162 -2.13 15.46 -7.78
C MET A 162 -3.62 15.79 -7.94
N ALA A 163 -4.43 14.82 -8.39
CA ALA A 163 -5.86 15.04 -8.57
C ALA A 163 -6.59 15.26 -7.23
N ILE A 164 -6.15 14.62 -6.14
CA ILE A 164 -6.68 14.88 -4.81
C ILE A 164 -6.47 16.35 -4.43
N TRP A 165 -5.29 16.93 -4.68
CA TRP A 165 -5.06 18.36 -4.39
C TRP A 165 -5.88 19.29 -5.28
N VAL A 166 -5.96 18.98 -6.58
CA VAL A 166 -6.79 19.76 -7.52
C VAL A 166 -8.25 19.73 -7.05
N PHE A 167 -8.76 18.56 -6.71
CA PHE A 167 -10.12 18.39 -6.20
C PHE A 167 -10.32 19.08 -4.84
N ALA A 168 -9.37 18.98 -3.91
CA ALA A 168 -9.45 19.65 -2.62
C ALA A 168 -9.50 21.18 -2.76
N ASN A 169 -8.69 21.76 -3.65
CA ASN A 169 -8.72 23.19 -3.95
C ASN A 169 -10.06 23.60 -4.59
N TYR A 170 -10.54 22.83 -5.57
CA TYR A 170 -11.86 23.04 -6.17
C TYR A 170 -12.98 23.00 -5.12
N TYR A 171 -12.97 21.98 -4.27
CA TYR A 171 -13.98 21.77 -3.25
C TYR A 171 -14.00 22.92 -2.23
N ASN A 172 -12.82 23.36 -1.78
CA ASN A 172 -12.72 24.46 -0.81
C ASN A 172 -13.17 25.82 -1.40
N ALA A 173 -12.90 26.06 -2.68
CA ALA A 173 -13.27 27.30 -3.36
C ALA A 173 -14.76 27.38 -3.70
N TYR A 174 -15.31 26.31 -4.30
CA TYR A 174 -16.67 26.34 -4.88
C TYR A 174 -17.72 25.64 -4.03
N LYS A 175 -17.32 24.77 -3.10
CA LYS A 175 -18.21 23.99 -2.20
C LYS A 175 -19.38 23.32 -2.94
N PRO A 176 -19.11 22.57 -4.03
CA PRO A 176 -20.12 21.91 -4.85
C PRO A 176 -20.96 20.93 -4.01
N LYS A 177 -22.24 20.77 -4.35
CA LYS A 177 -23.19 19.90 -3.62
C LYS A 177 -24.05 19.06 -4.56
N GLY A 178 -24.62 17.99 -4.03
CA GLY A 178 -25.58 17.14 -4.74
C GLY A 178 -25.02 16.57 -6.05
N THR A 179 -25.76 16.78 -7.13
CA THR A 179 -25.44 16.24 -8.46
C THR A 179 -24.13 16.77 -9.03
N GLU A 180 -23.80 18.05 -8.81
CA GLU A 180 -22.55 18.64 -9.29
C GLU A 180 -21.34 17.92 -8.69
N LEU A 181 -21.36 17.72 -7.36
CA LEU A 181 -20.31 16.99 -6.66
C LEU A 181 -20.19 15.55 -7.18
N ALA A 182 -21.33 14.86 -7.37
CA ALA A 182 -21.34 13.50 -7.90
C ALA A 182 -20.73 13.41 -9.31
N LEU A 183 -21.04 14.38 -10.18
CA LEU A 183 -20.50 14.46 -11.54
C LEU A 183 -19.00 14.76 -11.53
N VAL A 184 -18.55 15.71 -10.72
CA VAL A 184 -17.12 16.06 -10.59
C VAL A 184 -16.31 14.87 -10.07
N ILE A 185 -16.80 14.16 -9.04
CA ILE A 185 -16.12 12.97 -8.52
C ILE A 185 -16.09 11.85 -9.57
N SER A 186 -17.23 11.54 -10.19
CA SER A 186 -17.32 10.43 -11.15
C SER A 186 -16.45 10.68 -12.39
N SER A 187 -16.51 11.89 -12.95
CA SER A 187 -15.66 12.30 -14.08
C SER A 187 -14.18 12.36 -13.69
N GLY A 188 -13.86 12.85 -12.50
CA GLY A 188 -12.49 12.89 -11.97
C GLY A 188 -11.87 11.51 -11.81
N VAL A 189 -12.63 10.53 -11.31
CA VAL A 189 -12.18 9.13 -11.21
C VAL A 189 -11.91 8.54 -12.59
N ILE A 190 -12.81 8.75 -13.56
CA ILE A 190 -12.61 8.27 -14.93
C ILE A 190 -11.36 8.91 -15.55
N ALA A 191 -11.21 10.23 -15.41
CA ALA A 191 -10.05 10.97 -15.90
C ALA A 191 -8.74 10.48 -15.27
N LEU A 192 -8.75 10.18 -13.96
CA LEU A 192 -7.61 9.63 -13.23
C LEU A 192 -7.19 8.26 -13.75
N VAL A 193 -8.15 7.36 -13.96
CA VAL A 193 -7.88 6.02 -14.51
C VAL A 193 -7.36 6.12 -15.94
N ALA A 194 -7.93 7.02 -16.75
CA ALA A 194 -7.45 7.27 -18.11
C ALA A 194 -6.02 7.83 -18.11
N LEU A 195 -5.71 8.80 -17.24
CA LEU A 195 -4.38 9.36 -17.09
C LEU A 195 -3.36 8.30 -16.63
N ALA A 196 -3.73 7.45 -15.67
CA ALA A 196 -2.91 6.34 -15.20
C ALA A 196 -2.63 5.34 -16.34
N TYR A 197 -3.64 5.02 -17.15
CA TYR A 197 -3.49 4.14 -18.31
C TYR A 197 -2.57 4.72 -19.38
N LEU A 198 -2.74 6.02 -19.72
CA LEU A 198 -1.86 6.72 -20.64
C LEU A 198 -0.42 6.75 -20.13
N THR A 199 -0.23 7.05 -18.84
CA THR A 199 1.10 7.04 -18.19
C THR A 199 1.74 5.65 -18.27
N MET A 200 0.95 4.60 -18.07
CA MET A 200 1.41 3.22 -18.17
C MET A 200 1.93 2.87 -19.57
N ILE A 201 1.19 3.26 -20.61
CA ILE A 201 1.52 2.88 -22.00
C ILE A 201 2.60 3.78 -22.60
N LEU A 202 2.59 5.07 -22.31
CA LEU A 202 3.50 6.05 -22.90
C LEU A 202 4.84 6.12 -22.18
N PHE A 203 4.89 5.82 -20.88
CA PHE A 203 6.10 5.99 -20.06
C PHE A 203 6.52 4.68 -19.37
N ASP A 204 5.69 4.10 -18.50
CA ASP A 204 6.11 2.94 -17.68
C ASP A 204 6.55 1.75 -18.54
N ILE A 205 5.68 1.26 -19.43
CA ILE A 205 5.98 0.09 -20.27
C ILE A 205 7.19 0.34 -21.19
N PRO A 206 7.30 1.47 -21.92
CA PRO A 206 8.45 1.76 -22.77
C PRO A 206 9.76 1.86 -21.99
N VAL A 207 9.78 2.60 -20.88
CA VAL A 207 10.98 2.79 -20.05
C VAL A 207 11.41 1.46 -19.43
N ARG A 208 10.47 0.68 -18.89
CA ARG A 208 10.76 -0.65 -18.34
C ARG A 208 11.35 -1.58 -19.40
N LYS A 209 10.76 -1.61 -20.60
CA LYS A 209 11.30 -2.40 -21.72
C LYS A 209 12.70 -1.95 -22.13
N TYR A 210 12.98 -0.65 -22.10
CA TYR A 210 14.30 -0.11 -22.40
C TYR A 210 15.33 -0.54 -21.35
N LEU A 211 15.01 -0.39 -20.06
CA LEU A 211 15.91 -0.73 -18.96
C LEU A 211 16.12 -2.24 -18.79
N SER A 212 15.10 -3.08 -19.05
CA SER A 212 15.24 -4.55 -18.96
C SER A 212 15.97 -5.19 -20.14
N LYS A 213 16.19 -4.45 -21.24
CA LYS A 213 16.99 -4.92 -22.38
C LYS A 213 18.48 -4.57 -22.24
N LYS A 214 18.83 -3.70 -21.30
CA LYS A 214 20.21 -3.40 -20.90
C LYS A 214 20.60 -4.29 -19.73
#